data_AF-A0A5E8A526-F1
#
_entry.id   AF-A0A5E8A526-F1
#
_cell.length_a   1.000
_cell.length_b   1.000
_cell.length_c   1.000
_cell.angle_alpha   90.00
_cell.angle_beta   90.00
_cell.angle_gamma   90.00
#
_symmetry.space_group_name_H-M   'P 1'
#
loop_
_entity.id
_entity.type
_entity.pdbx_description
1 polymer ?
#
loop_
_entity_poly.entity_id
_entity_poly.type
_entity_poly.pdbx_seq_one_letter_code
_entity_poly.pdbx_strand_id
1 'polypeptide(L)'
;MLVLAIDQGTTNTKALVVDESGHIHAQASAPSTTDYPHPGWAEQSSIAIWDNTRSVIDAVAAQLKGRSIDAIAISNQRETIVAWDAETGKPAGPAILWQCSRTAPECAALIAAGHNAAVEAATGLGINPMFPASKLAWMLKHRPEALRLLDQGRLRTGTVDSWLLWNLTSGATFATDHSNASRTQLFDTELLHWSDELAEIFGTPTSCLPTPRPSDSRFGETARDATSLPPGIPIMAMMGDSHAALYGHGVHKPGTVKATYGTGSSLMTLTPQRVTSSHGLSGTIAWTDKSGTAYALEGNILVSAQAAAFIAGLLGIGDAGKLSALAQTVETAGGVTFVPALSGLGAPHWNDHATGTVSGMTHGTKPAHVARATFEAIALQISDVFEAMQSDVGERLAGLRTDGGASSNAFLMQLQSDLLQRPVESAVVEEVSALGAAAMAFRALGQEWLPDMRSKRYEPRMVPDSAKTIRAVWRDAVRRACS
;
A
#
# COMPACT_ATOMS: atom_id res chain seq x y z
N MET A 1 -20.35 -18.37 -10.07
CA MET A 1 -20.50 -16.91 -9.78
C MET A 1 -19.32 -16.18 -10.37
N LEU A 2 -19.48 -14.97 -10.88
CA LEU A 2 -18.39 -14.15 -11.41
C LEU A 2 -18.29 -12.83 -10.66
N VAL A 3 -17.11 -12.57 -10.12
CA VAL A 3 -16.77 -11.30 -9.48
C VAL A 3 -15.80 -10.54 -10.38
N LEU A 4 -16.14 -9.28 -10.68
CA LEU A 4 -15.23 -8.31 -11.27
C LEU A 4 -14.44 -7.62 -10.17
N ALA A 5 -13.14 -7.91 -10.07
CA ALA A 5 -12.23 -7.17 -9.21
C ALA A 5 -11.53 -6.06 -10.00
N ILE A 6 -11.67 -4.83 -9.52
CA ILE A 6 -10.98 -3.65 -10.02
C ILE A 6 -9.82 -3.38 -9.06
N ASP A 7 -8.62 -3.19 -9.58
CA ASP A 7 -7.46 -2.74 -8.81
C ASP A 7 -6.91 -1.45 -9.42
N GLN A 8 -7.23 -0.32 -8.80
CA GLN A 8 -6.78 1.00 -9.22
C GLN A 8 -5.45 1.31 -8.54
N GLY A 9 -4.33 0.82 -9.07
CA GLY A 9 -3.00 1.10 -8.54
C GLY A 9 -2.44 2.45 -8.99
N THR A 10 -1.33 2.87 -8.38
CA THR A 10 -0.66 4.13 -8.73
C THR A 10 -0.12 4.15 -10.17
N THR A 11 0.43 3.04 -10.67
CA THR A 11 1.07 2.99 -12.01
C THR A 11 0.20 2.31 -13.06
N ASN A 12 -0.80 1.54 -12.63
CA ASN A 12 -1.63 0.73 -13.52
C ASN A 12 -3.01 0.54 -12.90
N THR A 13 -4.05 0.64 -13.72
CA THR A 13 -5.41 0.23 -13.36
C THR A 13 -5.67 -1.13 -13.99
N LYS A 14 -6.19 -2.08 -13.21
CA LYS A 14 -6.41 -3.46 -13.66
C LYS A 14 -7.83 -3.91 -13.35
N ALA A 15 -8.33 -4.83 -14.17
CA ALA A 15 -9.61 -5.50 -13.94
C ALA A 15 -9.46 -7.00 -14.20
N LEU A 16 -9.96 -7.81 -13.28
CA LEU A 16 -10.03 -9.26 -13.39
C LEU A 16 -11.47 -9.73 -13.20
N VAL A 17 -11.90 -10.72 -14.00
CA VAL A 17 -13.16 -11.42 -13.76
C VAL A 17 -12.84 -12.83 -13.28
N VAL A 18 -13.21 -13.13 -12.05
CA VAL A 18 -12.79 -14.35 -11.33
C VAL A 18 -14.01 -15.14 -10.88
N ASP A 19 -13.94 -16.46 -10.92
CA ASP A 19 -14.96 -17.34 -10.32
C ASP A 19 -14.59 -17.84 -8.92
N GLU A 20 -15.52 -18.55 -8.27
CA GLU A 20 -15.35 -19.13 -6.94
C GLU A 20 -14.23 -20.18 -6.83
N SER A 21 -13.70 -20.67 -7.95
CA SER A 21 -12.53 -21.55 -7.98
C SER A 21 -11.20 -20.78 -8.05
N GLY A 22 -11.27 -19.46 -8.25
CA GLY A 22 -10.13 -18.60 -8.49
C GLY A 22 -9.67 -18.56 -9.95
N HIS A 23 -10.47 -19.08 -10.88
CA HIS A 23 -10.13 -19.02 -12.30
C HIS A 23 -10.41 -17.63 -12.86
N ILE A 24 -9.40 -17.04 -13.51
CA ILE A 24 -9.50 -15.73 -14.18
C ILE A 24 -10.05 -15.94 -15.59
N HIS A 25 -11.29 -15.51 -15.83
CA HIS A 25 -12.00 -15.64 -17.11
C HIS A 25 -11.72 -14.50 -18.08
N ALA A 26 -11.37 -13.33 -17.56
CA ALA A 26 -11.02 -12.15 -18.34
C ALA A 26 -10.09 -11.25 -17.53
N GLN A 27 -9.20 -10.54 -18.21
CA GLN A 27 -8.33 -9.55 -17.60
C GLN A 27 -8.04 -8.39 -18.54
N ALA A 28 -7.84 -7.20 -18.00
CA ALA A 28 -7.40 -6.03 -18.72
C ALA A 28 -6.58 -5.10 -17.81
N SER A 29 -5.74 -4.28 -18.41
CA SER A 29 -4.96 -3.28 -17.69
C SER A 29 -4.74 -2.02 -18.52
N ALA A 30 -4.70 -0.87 -17.86
CA ALA A 30 -4.43 0.43 -18.47
C ALA A 30 -3.41 1.22 -17.63
N PRO A 31 -2.28 1.67 -18.24
CA PRO A 31 -1.25 2.40 -17.52
C PRO A 31 -1.78 3.74 -17.01
N SER A 32 -1.27 4.17 -15.85
CA SER A 32 -1.60 5.46 -15.25
C SER A 32 -0.38 6.37 -15.24
N THR A 33 -0.59 7.64 -15.57
CA THR A 33 0.46 8.66 -15.61
C THR A 33 0.44 9.47 -14.33
N THR A 34 1.60 9.68 -13.72
CA THR A 34 1.76 10.56 -12.56
C THR A 34 2.52 11.82 -12.96
N ASP A 35 1.96 12.96 -12.61
CA ASP A 35 2.53 14.28 -12.87
C ASP A 35 3.28 14.79 -11.64
N TYR A 36 4.43 15.44 -11.88
CA TYR A 36 5.28 16.03 -10.85
C TYR A 36 5.48 17.53 -11.13
N PRO A 37 4.45 18.37 -10.90
CA PRO A 37 4.47 19.78 -11.33
C PRO A 37 5.51 20.62 -10.57
N HIS A 38 5.84 20.24 -9.34
CA HIS A 38 6.84 20.89 -8.50
C HIS A 38 7.62 19.84 -7.70
N PRO A 39 8.82 20.17 -7.16
CA PRO A 39 9.54 19.29 -6.24
C PRO A 39 8.65 18.85 -5.07
N GLY A 40 8.61 17.54 -4.79
CA GLY A 40 7.78 16.94 -3.75
C GLY A 40 6.29 16.81 -4.10
N TRP A 41 5.86 17.26 -5.29
CA TRP A 41 4.47 17.14 -5.72
C TRP A 41 4.29 15.89 -6.58
N ALA A 42 3.25 15.12 -6.30
CA ALA A 42 2.80 14.00 -7.13
C ALA A 42 1.27 14.10 -7.30
N GLU A 43 0.82 14.11 -8.55
CA GLU A 43 -0.58 14.30 -8.92
C GLU A 43 -1.02 13.33 -10.01
N GLN A 44 -2.31 13.01 -10.06
CA GLN A 44 -2.94 12.29 -11.16
C GLN A 44 -4.22 13.00 -11.58
N SER A 45 -4.53 12.97 -12.87
CA SER A 45 -5.82 13.43 -13.34
C SER A 45 -6.94 12.55 -12.78
N SER A 46 -7.82 13.15 -11.98
CA SER A 46 -9.01 12.50 -11.39
C SER A 46 -9.92 11.91 -12.47
N ILE A 47 -9.99 12.59 -13.63
CA ILE A 47 -10.73 12.14 -14.81
C ILE A 47 -10.05 10.91 -15.41
N ALA A 48 -8.72 10.95 -15.59
CA ALA A 48 -7.99 9.81 -16.17
C ALA A 48 -8.05 8.55 -15.29
N ILE A 49 -8.04 8.69 -13.95
CA ILE A 49 -8.26 7.58 -13.02
C ILE A 49 -9.59 6.86 -13.34
N TRP A 50 -10.66 7.63 -13.53
CA TRP A 50 -11.96 7.08 -13.87
C TRP A 50 -12.02 6.53 -15.29
N ASP A 51 -11.50 7.25 -16.28
CA ASP A 51 -11.50 6.83 -17.68
C ASP A 51 -10.73 5.51 -17.88
N ASN A 52 -9.58 5.37 -17.20
CA ASN A 52 -8.81 4.12 -17.19
C ASN A 52 -9.60 2.99 -16.55
N THR A 53 -10.29 3.25 -15.44
CA THR A 53 -11.13 2.26 -14.75
C THR A 53 -12.28 1.81 -15.66
N ARG A 54 -12.99 2.75 -16.28
CA ARG A 54 -14.04 2.46 -17.26
C ARG A 54 -13.49 1.63 -18.42
N SER A 55 -12.34 2.02 -18.97
CA SER A 55 -11.72 1.33 -20.11
C SER A 55 -11.38 -0.13 -19.80
N VAL A 56 -10.81 -0.43 -18.64
CA VAL A 56 -10.49 -1.82 -18.27
C VAL A 56 -11.75 -2.64 -17.99
N ILE A 57 -12.79 -2.04 -17.40
CA ILE A 57 -14.09 -2.68 -17.20
C ILE A 57 -14.71 -3.06 -18.55
N ASP A 58 -14.70 -2.12 -19.50
CA ASP A 58 -15.25 -2.34 -20.83
C ASP A 58 -14.48 -3.42 -21.60
N ALA A 59 -13.15 -3.43 -21.46
CA ALA A 59 -12.29 -4.43 -22.06
C ALA A 59 -12.54 -5.84 -21.52
N VAL A 60 -12.77 -6.01 -20.20
CA VAL A 60 -13.09 -7.34 -19.65
C VAL A 60 -14.53 -7.76 -19.97
N ALA A 61 -15.49 -6.82 -19.97
CA ALA A 61 -16.87 -7.11 -20.34
C ALA A 61 -16.97 -7.67 -21.77
N ALA A 62 -16.20 -7.10 -22.72
CA ALA A 62 -16.11 -7.59 -24.10
C ALA A 62 -15.54 -9.01 -24.21
N GLN A 63 -14.69 -9.44 -23.27
CA GLN A 63 -14.09 -10.79 -23.27
C GLN A 63 -15.04 -11.87 -22.74
N LEU A 64 -16.07 -11.51 -21.97
CA LEU A 64 -16.96 -12.47 -21.31
C LEU A 64 -17.98 -13.15 -22.23
N LYS A 65 -18.11 -12.73 -23.50
CA LYS A 65 -18.96 -13.35 -24.53
C LYS A 65 -20.40 -13.65 -24.04
N GLY A 66 -20.98 -12.75 -23.25
CA GLY A 66 -22.36 -12.86 -22.75
C GLY A 66 -22.53 -13.51 -21.38
N ARG A 67 -21.44 -13.85 -20.67
CA ARG A 67 -21.52 -14.25 -19.25
C ARG A 67 -21.77 -13.01 -18.38
N SER A 68 -22.64 -13.16 -17.38
CA SER A 68 -22.99 -12.11 -16.43
C SER A 68 -21.97 -11.99 -15.30
N ILE A 69 -21.69 -10.76 -14.89
CA ILE A 69 -20.94 -10.45 -13.67
C ILE A 69 -21.97 -10.33 -12.53
N ASP A 70 -21.75 -11.07 -11.45
CA ASP A 70 -22.68 -11.14 -10.32
C ASP A 70 -22.39 -10.08 -9.26
N ALA A 71 -21.13 -9.64 -9.13
CA ALA A 71 -20.73 -8.57 -8.23
C ALA A 71 -19.42 -7.89 -8.64
N ILE A 72 -19.18 -6.70 -8.08
CA ILE A 72 -17.95 -5.93 -8.25
C ILE A 72 -17.24 -5.81 -6.89
N ALA A 73 -15.91 -5.91 -6.92
CA ALA A 73 -15.02 -5.61 -5.81
C ALA A 73 -14.01 -4.54 -6.23
N ILE A 74 -13.68 -3.61 -5.33
CA ILE A 74 -12.73 -2.53 -5.59
C ILE A 74 -11.55 -2.64 -4.63
N SER A 75 -10.36 -2.66 -5.22
CA SER A 75 -9.06 -2.38 -4.60
C SER A 75 -8.51 -1.09 -5.19
N ASN A 76 -7.81 -0.29 -4.39
CA ASN A 76 -7.26 0.98 -4.85
C ASN A 76 -5.97 1.37 -4.13
N GLN A 77 -5.15 2.16 -4.80
CA GLN A 77 -4.04 2.87 -4.19
C GLN A 77 -4.56 3.68 -3.01
N ARG A 78 -3.89 3.53 -1.88
CA ARG A 78 -4.25 4.24 -0.66
C ARG A 78 -3.62 5.62 -0.62
N GLU A 79 -4.20 6.36 0.31
CA GLU A 79 -4.05 7.76 0.67
C GLU A 79 -4.24 8.80 -0.45
N THR A 80 -4.26 8.44 -1.73
CA THR A 80 -4.60 9.36 -2.82
C THR A 80 -6.01 9.91 -2.63
N ILE A 81 -6.13 11.25 -2.56
CA ILE A 81 -7.39 11.95 -2.30
C ILE A 81 -7.88 12.71 -3.54
N VAL A 82 -9.19 12.63 -3.79
CA VAL A 82 -9.91 13.34 -4.85
C VAL A 82 -10.95 14.27 -4.22
N ALA A 83 -11.15 15.44 -4.82
CA ALA A 83 -12.21 16.38 -4.47
C ALA A 83 -13.08 16.65 -5.69
N TRP A 84 -14.41 16.64 -5.55
CA TRP A 84 -15.35 16.84 -6.65
C TRP A 84 -16.68 17.47 -6.20
N ASP A 85 -17.45 17.93 -7.17
CA ASP A 85 -18.78 18.50 -6.99
C ASP A 85 -19.85 17.41 -6.97
N ALA A 86 -20.66 17.36 -5.91
CA ALA A 86 -21.76 16.40 -5.73
C ALA A 86 -22.85 16.50 -6.81
N GLU A 87 -23.06 17.67 -7.41
CA GLU A 87 -24.12 17.83 -8.42
C GLU A 87 -23.64 17.50 -9.82
N THR A 88 -22.43 17.93 -10.17
CA THR A 88 -21.92 17.79 -11.54
C THR A 88 -21.00 16.60 -11.74
N GLY A 89 -20.51 16.00 -10.65
CA GLY A 89 -19.49 14.96 -10.68
C GLY A 89 -18.10 15.45 -11.14
N LYS A 90 -17.93 16.75 -11.38
CA LYS A 90 -16.67 17.30 -11.88
C LYS A 90 -15.62 17.40 -10.78
N PRO A 91 -14.38 16.91 -11.01
CA PRO A 91 -13.29 17.08 -10.05
C PRO A 91 -12.90 18.56 -9.87
N ALA A 92 -12.71 18.96 -8.62
CA ALA A 92 -12.14 20.26 -8.24
C ALA A 92 -10.59 20.20 -8.28
N GLY A 93 -10.05 19.82 -9.44
CA GLY A 93 -8.62 19.63 -9.70
C GLY A 93 -8.12 18.18 -9.66
N PRO A 94 -6.79 17.99 -9.85
CA PRO A 94 -6.18 16.66 -9.87
C PRO A 94 -6.19 16.01 -8.48
N ALA A 95 -6.13 14.69 -8.47
CA ALA A 95 -5.94 13.88 -7.27
C ALA A 95 -4.54 14.14 -6.72
N ILE A 96 -4.43 14.31 -5.40
CA ILE A 96 -3.14 14.47 -4.73
C ILE A 96 -2.72 13.09 -4.21
N LEU A 97 -1.60 12.57 -4.70
CA LEU A 97 -1.15 11.21 -4.43
C LEU A 97 -0.56 11.04 -3.04
N TRP A 98 -0.53 9.79 -2.56
CA TRP A 98 0.14 9.40 -1.31
C TRP A 98 1.63 9.78 -1.25
N GLN A 99 2.32 9.77 -2.39
CA GLN A 99 3.75 10.14 -2.49
C GLN A 99 3.99 11.64 -2.35
N CYS A 100 2.94 12.46 -2.42
CA CYS A 100 3.09 13.90 -2.43
C CYS A 100 3.45 14.43 -1.04
N SER A 101 4.59 15.11 -0.93
CA SER A 101 5.09 15.73 0.29
C SER A 101 4.77 17.23 0.40
N ARG A 102 3.86 17.77 -0.43
CA ARG A 102 3.57 19.22 -0.47
C ARG A 102 3.10 19.79 0.87
N THR A 103 2.51 18.94 1.72
CA THR A 103 1.97 19.31 3.03
C THR A 103 2.94 19.03 4.18
N ALA A 104 4.21 18.72 3.88
CA ALA A 104 5.22 18.51 4.91
C ALA A 104 5.38 19.72 5.86
N PRO A 105 5.39 20.99 5.39
CA PRO A 105 5.45 22.14 6.29
C PRO A 105 4.24 22.22 7.24
N GLU A 106 3.03 21.98 6.74
CA GLU A 106 1.81 21.95 7.56
C GLU A 106 1.85 20.82 8.60
N CYS A 107 2.27 19.61 8.19
CA CYS A 107 2.45 18.48 9.11
C CYS A 107 3.47 18.80 10.21
N ALA A 108 4.62 19.40 9.86
CA ALA A 108 5.63 19.79 10.84
C ALA A 108 5.11 20.83 11.84
N ALA A 109 4.28 21.79 11.39
CA ALA A 109 3.65 22.76 12.27
C ALA A 109 2.67 22.11 13.25
N LEU A 110 1.86 21.14 12.81
CA LEU A 110 0.94 20.40 13.68
C LEU A 110 1.67 19.55 14.73
N ILE A 111 2.78 18.91 14.33
CA ILE A 111 3.64 18.15 15.24
C ILE A 111 4.26 19.09 16.29
N ALA A 112 4.79 20.25 15.87
CA ALA A 112 5.36 21.26 16.77
C ALA A 112 4.33 21.85 17.75
N ALA A 113 3.05 21.88 17.35
CA ALA A 113 1.93 22.26 18.21
C ALA A 113 1.47 21.14 19.18
N GLY A 114 2.07 19.94 19.12
CA GLY A 114 1.82 18.85 20.06
C GLY A 114 0.67 17.91 19.67
N HIS A 115 0.14 18.00 18.44
CA HIS A 115 -1.03 17.20 18.04
C HIS A 115 -0.73 15.74 17.70
N ASN A 116 0.54 15.36 17.48
CA ASN A 116 0.90 14.04 16.98
C ASN A 116 0.36 12.88 17.84
N ALA A 117 0.50 12.99 19.17
CA ALA A 117 0.07 11.94 20.08
C ALA A 117 -1.45 11.71 20.05
N ALA A 118 -2.25 12.77 19.91
CA ALA A 118 -3.70 12.66 19.81
C ALA A 118 -4.12 11.99 18.50
N VAL A 119 -3.50 12.38 17.38
CA VAL A 119 -3.74 11.76 16.07
C VAL A 119 -3.34 10.28 16.08
N GLU A 120 -2.18 9.94 16.63
CA GLU A 120 -1.73 8.54 16.76
C GLU A 120 -2.66 7.73 17.65
N ALA A 121 -3.10 8.29 18.78
CA ALA A 121 -3.99 7.61 19.71
C ALA A 121 -5.34 7.23 19.07
N ALA A 122 -5.92 8.10 18.23
CA ALA A 122 -7.21 7.85 17.57
C ALA A 122 -7.06 6.99 16.29
N THR A 123 -6.03 7.26 15.49
CA THR A 123 -5.92 6.73 14.12
C THR A 123 -4.94 5.56 13.99
N GLY A 124 -3.98 5.44 14.92
CA GLY A 124 -2.81 4.57 14.77
C GLY A 124 -1.72 5.16 13.86
N LEU A 125 -1.89 6.38 13.33
CA LEU A 125 -1.01 7.01 12.35
C LEU A 125 -0.34 8.27 12.93
N GLY A 126 0.98 8.38 12.78
CA GLY A 126 1.72 9.62 13.01
C GLY A 126 1.41 10.66 11.95
N ILE A 127 1.36 11.96 12.31
CA ILE A 127 1.12 13.07 11.39
C ILE A 127 2.18 13.03 10.28
N ASN A 128 1.74 12.83 9.03
CA ASN A 128 2.65 12.67 7.90
C ASN A 128 1.99 13.17 6.61
N PRO A 129 2.72 13.82 5.69
CA PRO A 129 2.17 14.28 4.42
C PRO A 129 1.71 13.13 3.51
N MET A 130 2.03 11.87 3.81
CA MET A 130 1.49 10.69 3.14
C MET A 130 -0.03 10.60 3.24
N PHE A 131 -0.64 11.06 4.33
CA PHE A 131 -2.07 10.85 4.58
C PHE A 131 -2.98 11.99 4.03
N PRO A 132 -4.26 11.71 3.74
CA PRO A 132 -5.24 12.64 3.20
C PRO A 132 -5.55 13.90 4.03
N ALA A 133 -5.56 13.85 5.36
CA ALA A 133 -6.06 14.95 6.20
C ALA A 133 -5.41 16.30 5.87
N SER A 134 -4.07 16.36 5.85
CA SER A 134 -3.33 17.58 5.51
C SER A 134 -3.53 18.00 4.05
N LYS A 135 -3.70 17.04 3.14
CA LYS A 135 -3.98 17.31 1.71
C LYS A 135 -5.35 17.94 1.52
N LEU A 136 -6.35 17.51 2.27
CA LEU A 136 -7.69 18.10 2.26
C LEU A 136 -7.64 19.56 2.71
N ALA A 137 -6.97 19.84 3.83
CA ALA A 137 -6.75 21.20 4.31
C ALA A 137 -6.05 22.06 3.25
N TRP A 138 -5.02 21.51 2.61
CA TRP A 138 -4.31 22.16 1.52
C TRP A 138 -5.23 22.47 0.33
N MET A 139 -6.09 21.53 -0.09
CA MET A 139 -7.03 21.74 -1.19
C MET A 139 -8.02 22.86 -0.88
N LEU A 140 -8.58 22.91 0.33
CA LEU A 140 -9.51 23.97 0.74
C LEU A 140 -8.84 25.34 0.77
N LYS A 141 -7.57 25.39 1.20
CA LYS A 141 -6.78 26.63 1.24
C LYS A 141 -6.36 27.14 -0.13
N HIS A 142 -6.04 26.24 -1.07
CA HIS A 142 -5.37 26.62 -2.34
C HIS A 142 -6.24 26.43 -3.59
N ARG A 143 -7.42 25.81 -3.49
CA ARG A 143 -8.35 25.63 -4.61
C ARG A 143 -9.65 26.40 -4.33
N PRO A 144 -9.80 27.63 -4.87
CA PRO A 144 -11.00 28.45 -4.66
C PRO A 144 -12.30 27.72 -5.04
N GLU A 145 -12.25 26.85 -6.05
CA GLU A 145 -13.40 26.01 -6.42
C GLU A 145 -13.80 25.03 -5.32
N ALA A 146 -12.84 24.37 -4.66
CA ALA A 146 -13.13 23.42 -3.59
C ALA A 146 -13.77 24.13 -2.39
N LEU A 147 -13.25 25.31 -2.01
CA LEU A 147 -13.83 26.13 -0.96
C LEU A 147 -15.26 26.58 -1.32
N ARG A 148 -15.47 27.07 -2.55
CA ARG A 148 -16.81 27.46 -3.02
C ARG A 148 -17.80 26.30 -2.98
N LEU A 149 -17.39 25.09 -3.36
CA LEU A 149 -18.24 23.90 -3.30
C LEU A 149 -18.53 23.50 -1.85
N LEU A 150 -17.56 23.67 -0.94
CA LEU A 150 -17.73 23.39 0.48
C LEU A 150 -18.79 24.32 1.09
N ASP A 151 -18.69 25.63 0.83
CA ASP A 151 -19.65 26.64 1.30
C ASP A 151 -21.08 26.37 0.81
N GLN A 152 -21.21 25.68 -0.32
CA GLN A 152 -22.48 25.28 -0.92
C GLN A 152 -22.97 23.90 -0.43
N GLY A 153 -22.23 23.20 0.44
CA GLY A 153 -22.54 21.82 0.85
C GLY A 153 -22.39 20.77 -0.25
N ARG A 154 -21.75 21.15 -1.38
CA ARG A 154 -21.60 20.34 -2.59
C ARG A 154 -20.27 19.65 -2.71
N LEU A 155 -19.27 20.03 -1.92
CA LEU A 155 -17.97 19.37 -1.96
C LEU A 155 -18.10 17.93 -1.48
N ARG A 156 -17.52 17.01 -2.25
CA ARG A 156 -17.26 15.64 -1.85
C ARG A 156 -15.77 15.40 -1.97
N THR A 157 -15.20 14.79 -0.95
CA THR A 157 -13.79 14.43 -0.92
C THR A 157 -13.65 13.03 -0.40
N GLY A 158 -12.82 12.21 -1.04
CA GLY A 158 -12.62 10.83 -0.62
C GLY A 158 -11.38 10.25 -1.27
N THR A 159 -10.99 9.08 -0.77
CA THR A 159 -9.99 8.23 -1.42
C THR A 159 -10.51 7.66 -2.74
N VAL A 160 -9.62 7.04 -3.51
CA VAL A 160 -9.94 6.54 -4.86
C VAL A 160 -11.14 5.59 -4.88
N ASP A 161 -11.28 4.71 -3.88
CA ASP A 161 -12.43 3.82 -3.72
C ASP A 161 -13.77 4.58 -3.75
N SER A 162 -13.85 5.69 -3.01
CA SER A 162 -15.04 6.55 -2.96
C SER A 162 -15.30 7.24 -4.29
N TRP A 163 -14.23 7.66 -4.98
CA TRP A 163 -14.32 8.27 -6.31
C TRP A 163 -14.83 7.26 -7.36
N LEU A 164 -14.32 6.03 -7.34
CA LEU A 164 -14.78 4.96 -8.24
C LEU A 164 -16.22 4.55 -7.95
N LEU A 165 -16.57 4.37 -6.67
CA LEU A 165 -17.94 4.05 -6.27
C LEU A 165 -18.91 5.15 -6.71
N TRP A 166 -18.56 6.43 -6.50
CA TRP A 166 -19.37 7.56 -6.91
C TRP A 166 -19.64 7.53 -8.42
N ASN A 167 -18.62 7.28 -9.24
CA ASN A 167 -18.78 7.21 -10.69
C ASN A 167 -19.56 5.97 -11.15
N LEU A 168 -19.26 4.79 -10.59
CA LEU A 168 -19.97 3.54 -10.89
C LEU A 168 -21.47 3.64 -10.57
N THR A 169 -21.82 4.36 -9.51
CA THR A 169 -23.21 4.55 -9.06
C THR A 169 -23.84 5.84 -9.59
N SER A 170 -23.13 6.61 -10.43
CA SER A 170 -23.57 7.94 -10.93
C SER A 170 -24.06 8.87 -9.81
N GLY A 171 -23.33 8.90 -8.70
CA GLY A 171 -23.61 9.75 -7.54
C GLY A 171 -24.64 9.22 -6.56
N ALA A 172 -25.24 8.04 -6.81
CA ALA A 172 -26.23 7.46 -5.91
C ALA A 172 -25.63 7.01 -4.57
N THR A 173 -24.32 6.74 -4.49
CA THR A 173 -23.65 6.39 -3.24
C THR A 173 -22.35 7.15 -3.04
N PHE A 174 -22.20 7.72 -1.83
CA PHE A 174 -20.96 8.31 -1.34
C PHE A 174 -20.50 7.59 -0.07
N ALA A 175 -19.64 6.59 -0.25
CA ALA A 175 -19.16 5.73 0.82
C ALA A 175 -17.71 5.29 0.58
N THR A 176 -17.04 4.89 1.67
CA THR A 176 -15.69 4.30 1.70
C THR A 176 -15.71 3.10 2.62
N ASP A 177 -14.73 2.21 2.51
CA ASP A 177 -14.57 1.13 3.48
C ASP A 177 -13.69 1.53 4.67
N HIS A 178 -13.79 0.79 5.78
CA HIS A 178 -12.99 1.06 6.97
C HIS A 178 -11.47 0.93 6.76
N SER A 179 -11.00 0.09 5.83
CA SER A 179 -9.58 0.02 5.52
C SER A 179 -9.09 1.32 4.89
N ASN A 180 -9.75 1.85 3.85
CA ASN A 180 -9.40 3.16 3.28
C ASN A 180 -9.62 4.32 4.27
N ALA A 181 -10.74 4.33 5.01
CA ALA A 181 -11.03 5.36 6.00
C ALA A 181 -9.93 5.45 7.08
N SER A 182 -9.42 4.31 7.56
CA SER A 182 -8.35 4.27 8.56
C SER A 182 -7.04 4.93 8.10
N ARG A 183 -6.88 5.15 6.79
CA ARG A 183 -5.70 5.78 6.19
C ARG A 183 -5.80 7.29 6.04
N THR A 184 -6.86 7.91 6.54
CA THR A 184 -7.14 9.33 6.29
C THR A 184 -6.49 10.29 7.28
N GLN A 185 -6.18 9.82 8.49
CA GLN A 185 -5.97 10.63 9.70
C GLN A 185 -7.19 11.43 10.19
N LEU A 186 -8.38 11.14 9.68
CA LEU A 186 -9.64 11.75 10.11
C LEU A 186 -10.61 10.71 10.71
N PHE A 187 -10.28 9.43 10.62
CA PHE A 187 -11.12 8.31 11.08
C PHE A 187 -10.60 7.74 12.39
N ASP A 188 -11.44 7.71 13.41
CA ASP A 188 -11.14 7.02 14.65
C ASP A 188 -11.25 5.50 14.44
N THR A 189 -10.13 4.80 14.64
CA THR A 189 -10.03 3.36 14.35
C THR A 189 -10.58 2.47 15.46
N GLU A 190 -10.87 3.03 16.62
CA GLU A 190 -11.53 2.33 17.72
C GLU A 190 -13.04 2.51 17.64
N LEU A 191 -13.49 3.75 17.42
CA LEU A 191 -14.92 4.09 17.36
C LEU A 191 -15.55 3.87 15.98
N LEU A 192 -14.73 3.68 14.94
CA LEU A 192 -15.14 3.43 13.55
C LEU A 192 -16.00 4.56 12.94
N HIS A 193 -15.65 5.82 13.24
CA HIS A 193 -16.31 7.00 12.63
C HIS A 193 -15.32 8.14 12.36
N TRP A 194 -15.74 9.10 11.54
CA TRP A 194 -15.00 10.35 11.37
C TRP A 194 -14.95 11.12 12.69
N SER A 195 -13.77 11.58 13.09
CA SER A 195 -13.58 12.35 14.31
C SER A 195 -13.57 13.84 14.01
N ASP A 196 -14.52 14.57 14.60
CA ASP A 196 -14.57 16.03 14.51
C ASP A 196 -13.37 16.68 15.21
N GLU A 197 -12.81 16.05 16.26
CA GLU A 197 -11.58 16.50 16.93
C GLU A 197 -10.37 16.43 15.99
N LEU A 198 -10.21 15.32 15.26
CA LEU A 198 -9.16 15.21 14.25
C LEU A 198 -9.38 16.22 13.12
N ALA A 199 -10.62 16.38 12.69
CA ALA A 199 -10.98 17.33 11.65
C ALA A 199 -10.64 18.78 12.06
N GLU A 200 -10.87 19.16 13.33
CA GLU A 200 -10.46 20.45 13.92
C GLU A 200 -8.94 20.62 13.91
N ILE A 201 -8.17 19.59 14.34
CA ILE A 201 -6.69 19.62 14.31
C ILE A 201 -6.17 19.94 12.91
N PHE A 202 -6.72 19.31 11.87
CA PHE A 202 -6.26 19.51 10.50
C PHE A 202 -6.92 20.72 9.81
N GLY A 203 -7.93 21.36 10.42
CA GLY A 203 -8.69 22.45 9.80
C GLY A 203 -9.52 21.99 8.60
N THR A 204 -10.14 20.80 8.70
CA THR A 204 -10.97 20.21 7.64
C THR A 204 -12.36 19.87 8.17
N PRO A 205 -13.43 19.88 7.35
CA PRO A 205 -14.75 19.47 7.78
C PRO A 205 -15.01 17.98 7.48
N THR A 206 -15.70 17.28 8.38
CA THR A 206 -16.16 15.91 8.16
C THR A 206 -17.36 15.81 7.20
N SER A 207 -18.08 16.91 6.99
CA SER A 207 -19.30 16.96 6.16
C SER A 207 -19.09 16.68 4.67
N CYS A 208 -17.86 16.82 4.18
CA CYS A 208 -17.50 16.48 2.79
C CYS A 208 -16.92 15.07 2.64
N LEU A 209 -16.83 14.26 3.70
CA LEU A 209 -16.26 12.91 3.70
C LEU A 209 -17.31 11.81 3.46
N PRO A 210 -16.94 10.69 2.82
CA PRO A 210 -17.85 9.59 2.50
C PRO A 210 -18.36 8.87 3.75
N THR A 211 -19.51 8.22 3.69
CA THR A 211 -19.94 7.36 4.80
C THR A 211 -19.01 6.13 4.91
N PRO A 212 -18.32 5.92 6.05
CA PRO A 212 -17.49 4.75 6.25
C PRO A 212 -18.36 3.50 6.49
N ARG A 213 -18.00 2.36 5.90
CA ARG A 213 -18.73 1.10 6.01
C ARG A 213 -17.79 -0.10 6.12
N PRO A 214 -18.29 -1.27 6.55
CA PRO A 214 -17.53 -2.51 6.48
C PRO A 214 -17.07 -2.87 5.08
N SER A 215 -15.90 -3.52 4.97
CA SER A 215 -15.26 -3.87 3.71
C SER A 215 -16.04 -4.91 2.89
N ASP A 216 -16.97 -5.66 3.53
CA ASP A 216 -17.89 -6.63 2.91
C ASP A 216 -19.32 -6.08 2.70
N SER A 217 -19.50 -4.76 2.75
CA SER A 217 -20.80 -4.12 2.57
C SER A 217 -21.31 -4.19 1.13
N ARG A 218 -22.64 -4.14 0.96
CA ARG A 218 -23.25 -3.73 -0.31
C ARG A 218 -23.14 -2.21 -0.42
N PHE A 219 -22.14 -1.72 -1.14
CA PHE A 219 -21.87 -0.29 -1.24
C PHE A 219 -22.88 0.42 -2.13
N GLY A 220 -23.26 -0.18 -3.26
CA GLY A 220 -24.21 0.36 -4.20
C GLY A 220 -24.38 -0.56 -5.39
N GLU A 221 -24.94 -0.06 -6.48
CA GLU A 221 -25.12 -0.79 -7.73
C GLU A 221 -24.65 0.04 -8.92
N THR A 222 -24.19 -0.64 -9.97
CA THR A 222 -23.83 0.04 -11.22
C THR A 222 -25.01 0.82 -11.78
N ALA A 223 -24.76 2.09 -12.13
CA ALA A 223 -25.71 2.93 -12.82
C ALA A 223 -25.68 2.66 -14.33
N ARG A 224 -26.77 3.06 -15.00
CA ARG A 224 -26.85 3.00 -16.47
C ARG A 224 -25.79 3.92 -17.08
N ASP A 225 -25.14 3.47 -18.15
CA ASP A 225 -24.14 4.22 -18.93
C ASP A 225 -22.87 4.65 -18.18
N ALA A 226 -22.69 4.19 -16.92
CA ALA A 226 -21.45 4.38 -16.17
C ALA A 226 -20.29 3.61 -16.82
N THR A 227 -20.57 2.41 -17.32
CA THR A 227 -19.66 1.54 -18.08
C THR A 227 -20.48 0.75 -19.12
N SER A 228 -19.85 -0.15 -19.87
CA SER A 228 -20.52 -1.11 -20.75
C SER A 228 -21.27 -2.23 -20.00
N LEU A 229 -21.11 -2.33 -18.67
CA LEU A 229 -21.86 -3.28 -17.86
C LEU A 229 -23.33 -2.89 -17.74
N PRO A 230 -24.25 -3.87 -17.60
CA PRO A 230 -25.64 -3.57 -17.28
C PRO A 230 -25.75 -2.85 -15.93
N PRO A 231 -26.79 -2.00 -15.74
CA PRO A 231 -27.08 -1.42 -14.43
C PRO A 231 -27.55 -2.50 -13.45
N GLY A 232 -27.38 -2.24 -12.15
CA GLY A 232 -27.87 -3.11 -11.08
C GLY A 232 -26.87 -4.16 -10.57
N ILE A 233 -25.63 -4.17 -11.07
CA ILE A 233 -24.59 -5.08 -10.54
C ILE A 233 -24.12 -4.53 -9.19
N PRO A 234 -24.21 -5.30 -8.11
CA PRO A 234 -23.86 -4.82 -6.79
C PRO A 234 -22.34 -4.68 -6.61
N ILE A 235 -21.90 -3.57 -6.01
CA ILE A 235 -20.54 -3.42 -5.48
C ILE A 235 -20.54 -4.01 -4.06
N MET A 236 -19.89 -5.15 -3.89
CA MET A 236 -19.97 -5.99 -2.68
C MET A 236 -18.72 -5.97 -1.80
N ALA A 237 -17.63 -5.35 -2.28
CA ALA A 237 -16.44 -5.14 -1.47
C ALA A 237 -15.64 -3.92 -1.92
N MET A 238 -15.03 -3.24 -0.95
CA MET A 238 -14.06 -2.17 -1.15
C MET A 238 -12.94 -2.34 -0.13
N MET A 239 -11.69 -2.24 -0.56
CA MET A 239 -10.50 -2.40 0.29
C MET A 239 -9.36 -1.54 -0.25
N GLY A 240 -8.49 -1.03 0.63
CA GLY A 240 -7.22 -0.47 0.18
C GLY A 240 -6.27 -1.55 -0.33
N ASP A 241 -5.46 -1.25 -1.35
CA ASP A 241 -4.66 -2.23 -2.09
C ASP A 241 -3.82 -3.21 -1.26
N SER A 242 -3.10 -2.69 -0.26
CA SER A 242 -2.22 -3.50 0.57
C SER A 242 -2.98 -4.34 1.57
N HIS A 243 -4.18 -3.91 1.94
CA HIS A 243 -5.12 -4.62 2.79
C HIS A 243 -5.78 -5.75 2.00
N ALA A 244 -6.18 -5.46 0.76
CA ALA A 244 -6.64 -6.47 -0.19
C ALA A 244 -5.54 -7.51 -0.45
N ALA A 245 -4.28 -7.08 -0.64
CA ALA A 245 -3.15 -7.99 -0.80
C ALA A 245 -2.93 -8.88 0.44
N LEU A 246 -2.99 -8.32 1.66
CA LEU A 246 -2.92 -9.10 2.91
C LEU A 246 -4.01 -10.18 2.95
N TYR A 247 -5.24 -9.82 2.57
CA TYR A 247 -6.37 -10.74 2.52
C TYR A 247 -6.20 -11.81 1.43
N GLY A 248 -5.74 -11.42 0.24
CA GLY A 248 -5.48 -12.30 -0.91
C GLY A 248 -4.34 -13.29 -0.67
N HIS A 249 -3.36 -12.90 0.16
CA HIS A 249 -2.35 -13.83 0.69
C HIS A 249 -2.91 -14.83 1.70
N GLY A 250 -4.21 -14.81 2.02
CA GLY A 250 -4.82 -15.71 2.99
C GLY A 250 -4.34 -15.50 4.43
N VAL A 251 -3.83 -14.30 4.75
CA VAL A 251 -3.40 -13.95 6.11
C VAL A 251 -4.63 -13.44 6.87
N HIS A 252 -5.43 -14.36 7.41
CA HIS A 252 -6.71 -14.04 8.07
C HIS A 252 -6.66 -14.11 9.60
N LYS A 253 -5.49 -14.43 10.15
CA LYS A 253 -5.22 -14.44 11.60
C LYS A 253 -3.83 -13.85 11.86
N PRO A 254 -3.59 -13.28 13.06
CA PRO A 254 -2.25 -12.88 13.49
C PRO A 254 -1.24 -14.03 13.34
N GLY A 255 0.03 -13.67 13.12
CA GLY A 255 1.14 -14.61 13.08
C GLY A 255 1.92 -14.66 11.77
N THR A 256 1.42 -14.12 10.67
CA THR A 256 2.17 -14.05 9.38
C THR A 256 2.26 -12.61 8.90
N VAL A 257 3.37 -12.26 8.26
CA VAL A 257 3.57 -10.93 7.68
C VAL A 257 3.49 -11.03 6.17
N LYS A 258 2.70 -10.15 5.56
CA LYS A 258 2.71 -9.89 4.11
C LYS A 258 3.78 -8.86 3.81
N ALA A 259 4.55 -9.04 2.74
CA ALA A 259 5.57 -8.09 2.29
C ALA A 259 5.55 -7.90 0.76
N THR A 260 5.25 -6.69 0.30
CA THR A 260 5.36 -6.33 -1.13
C THR A 260 6.75 -5.78 -1.43
N TYR A 261 7.41 -6.31 -2.45
CA TYR A 261 8.72 -5.90 -2.93
C TYR A 261 8.58 -5.04 -4.20
N GLY A 262 8.56 -3.72 -4.03
CA GLY A 262 8.51 -2.75 -5.12
C GLY A 262 9.61 -1.69 -5.00
N THR A 263 9.40 -0.53 -5.64
CA THR A 263 10.27 0.64 -5.54
C THR A 263 10.60 0.95 -4.07
N GLY A 264 9.55 1.08 -3.26
CA GLY A 264 9.57 0.87 -1.82
C GLY A 264 9.00 -0.50 -1.45
N SER A 265 9.09 -0.88 -0.18
CA SER A 265 8.48 -2.11 0.34
C SER A 265 7.48 -1.80 1.43
N SER A 266 6.34 -2.50 1.41
CA SER A 266 5.30 -2.40 2.44
C SER A 266 5.15 -3.75 3.11
N LEU A 267 5.25 -3.76 4.44
CA LEU A 267 4.96 -4.91 5.27
C LEU A 267 3.66 -4.67 6.01
N MET A 268 2.84 -5.71 6.17
CA MET A 268 1.61 -5.66 6.95
C MET A 268 1.39 -6.97 7.70
N THR A 269 0.93 -6.90 8.95
CA THR A 269 0.55 -8.07 9.74
C THR A 269 -0.68 -7.79 10.59
N LEU A 270 -1.53 -8.80 10.75
CA LEU A 270 -2.69 -8.72 11.64
C LEU A 270 -2.25 -8.73 13.09
N THR A 271 -2.96 -7.97 13.93
CA THR A 271 -2.81 -7.97 15.37
C THR A 271 -4.04 -8.58 16.05
N PRO A 272 -3.90 -9.23 17.22
CA PRO A 272 -5.04 -9.79 17.95
C PRO A 272 -6.08 -8.75 18.38
N GLN A 273 -5.65 -7.50 18.54
CA GLN A 273 -6.44 -6.34 18.95
C GLN A 273 -5.81 -5.07 18.37
N ARG A 274 -6.42 -3.90 18.59
CA ARG A 274 -5.82 -2.62 18.25
C ARG A 274 -4.51 -2.43 19.04
N VAL A 275 -3.40 -2.17 18.33
CA VAL A 275 -2.06 -1.98 18.92
C VAL A 275 -1.54 -0.60 18.53
N THR A 276 -1.12 0.18 19.53
CA THR A 276 -0.31 1.38 19.31
C THR A 276 1.15 0.94 19.22
N SER A 277 1.80 1.23 18.09
CA SER A 277 3.20 0.87 17.90
C SER A 277 4.12 1.64 18.85
N SER A 278 5.09 0.92 19.41
CA SER A 278 6.23 1.50 20.14
C SER A 278 7.54 1.39 19.35
N HIS A 279 7.50 0.82 18.15
CA HIS A 279 8.65 0.55 17.28
C HIS A 279 8.53 1.20 15.89
N GLY A 280 7.82 2.34 15.80
CA GLY A 280 7.76 3.14 14.57
C GLY A 280 6.95 2.49 13.46
N LEU A 281 5.83 1.85 13.77
CA LEU A 281 4.88 1.30 12.80
C LEU A 281 3.56 2.07 12.83
N SER A 282 2.82 1.98 11.74
CA SER A 282 1.48 2.55 11.64
C SER A 282 0.43 1.50 11.99
N GLY A 283 -0.46 1.82 12.93
CA GLY A 283 -1.69 1.07 13.14
C GLY A 283 -2.70 1.30 12.01
N THR A 284 -3.51 0.29 11.71
CA THR A 284 -4.54 0.37 10.66
C THR A 284 -5.68 -0.61 10.93
N ILE A 285 -6.77 -0.45 10.19
CA ILE A 285 -7.82 -1.48 10.09
C ILE A 285 -7.52 -2.30 8.84
N ALA A 286 -7.19 -3.58 9.01
CA ALA A 286 -7.00 -4.51 7.90
C ALA A 286 -8.29 -4.60 7.06
N TRP A 287 -9.39 -4.87 7.73
CA TRP A 287 -10.75 -4.80 7.19
C TRP A 287 -11.73 -4.86 8.35
N THR A 288 -13.00 -4.61 8.05
CA THR A 288 -14.10 -5.02 8.92
C THR A 288 -15.11 -5.80 8.10
N ASP A 289 -15.67 -6.84 8.68
CA ASP A 289 -16.67 -7.68 8.03
C ASP A 289 -17.70 -8.16 9.06
N LYS A 290 -18.59 -9.07 8.67
CA LYS A 290 -19.56 -9.71 9.59
C LYS A 290 -18.95 -10.38 10.82
N SER A 291 -17.65 -10.69 10.83
CA SER A 291 -16.93 -11.30 11.96
C SER A 291 -16.30 -10.28 12.90
N GLY A 292 -16.29 -8.99 12.55
CA GLY A 292 -15.78 -7.90 13.37
C GLY A 292 -14.64 -7.13 12.70
N THR A 293 -13.83 -6.48 13.52
CA THR A 293 -12.70 -5.65 13.05
C THR A 293 -11.40 -6.42 13.13
N ALA A 294 -10.71 -6.54 11.99
CA ALA A 294 -9.34 -7.02 11.93
C ALA A 294 -8.39 -5.81 11.96
N TYR A 295 -7.56 -5.72 12.99
CA TYR A 295 -6.52 -4.69 13.11
C TYR A 295 -5.21 -5.17 12.51
N ALA A 296 -4.37 -4.23 12.07
CA ALA A 296 -3.04 -4.53 11.56
C ALA A 296 -2.03 -3.46 11.93
N LEU A 297 -0.76 -3.85 11.86
CA LEU A 297 0.38 -2.95 11.83
C LEU A 297 0.98 -2.95 10.42
N GLU A 298 1.42 -1.78 9.99
CA GLU A 298 2.06 -1.55 8.70
C GLU A 298 3.40 -0.84 8.88
N GLY A 299 4.40 -1.27 8.11
CA GLY A 299 5.70 -0.62 8.04
C GLY A 299 6.11 -0.41 6.58
N ASN A 300 6.46 0.83 6.24
CA ASN A 300 6.81 1.22 4.87
C ASN A 300 8.29 1.61 4.77
N ILE A 301 8.98 0.97 3.83
CA ILE A 301 10.37 1.23 3.44
C ILE A 301 10.35 2.04 2.16
N LEU A 302 10.93 3.25 2.20
CA LEU A 302 10.87 4.22 1.10
C LEU A 302 11.64 3.74 -0.15
N VAL A 303 12.84 3.20 0.05
CA VAL A 303 13.73 2.71 -1.01
C VAL A 303 14.12 1.26 -0.69
N SER A 304 13.53 0.33 -1.43
CA SER A 304 13.75 -1.11 -1.29
C SER A 304 14.31 -1.69 -2.60
N ALA A 305 13.51 -2.31 -3.46
CA ALA A 305 14.02 -2.95 -4.68
C ALA A 305 14.63 -1.95 -5.68
N GLN A 306 14.23 -0.67 -5.63
CA GLN A 306 14.85 0.38 -6.44
C GLN A 306 16.34 0.57 -6.12
N ALA A 307 16.80 0.21 -4.91
CA ALA A 307 18.21 0.24 -4.55
C ALA A 307 19.07 -0.59 -5.52
N ALA A 308 18.55 -1.73 -5.99
CA ALA A 308 19.22 -2.57 -6.98
C ALA A 308 19.34 -1.86 -8.33
N ALA A 309 18.27 -1.22 -8.81
CA ALA A 309 18.31 -0.46 -10.06
C ALA A 309 19.29 0.73 -9.98
N PHE A 310 19.29 1.44 -8.85
CA PHE A 310 20.20 2.56 -8.61
C PHE A 310 21.67 2.13 -8.66
N ILE A 311 22.05 1.07 -7.93
CA ILE A 311 23.42 0.56 -7.91
C ILE A 311 23.82 -0.03 -9.25
N ALA A 312 22.90 -0.70 -9.95
CA ALA A 312 23.15 -1.18 -11.30
C ALA A 312 23.55 -0.03 -12.22
N GLY A 313 22.79 1.08 -12.19
CA GLY A 313 23.13 2.30 -12.92
C GLY A 313 24.50 2.89 -12.55
N LEU A 314 24.81 3.00 -11.25
CA LEU A 314 26.11 3.51 -10.80
C LEU A 314 27.31 2.66 -11.25
N LEU A 315 27.13 1.35 -11.35
CA LEU A 315 28.16 0.44 -11.83
C LEU A 315 28.20 0.31 -13.36
N GLY A 316 27.31 1.00 -14.10
CA GLY A 316 27.17 0.84 -15.55
C GLY A 316 26.62 -0.54 -15.95
N ILE A 317 25.93 -1.22 -15.03
CA ILE A 317 25.32 -2.54 -15.22
C ILE A 317 23.84 -2.30 -15.54
N GLY A 318 23.41 -2.65 -16.75
CA GLY A 318 22.15 -2.14 -17.30
C GLY A 318 20.88 -2.34 -16.45
N ASP A 319 20.74 -3.45 -15.72
CA ASP A 319 19.51 -3.75 -14.97
C ASP A 319 19.77 -4.52 -13.66
N ALA A 320 18.75 -4.57 -12.80
CA ALA A 320 18.79 -5.25 -11.51
C ALA A 320 19.00 -6.77 -11.61
N GLY A 321 18.60 -7.39 -12.73
CA GLY A 321 18.84 -8.82 -12.99
C GLY A 321 20.32 -9.11 -13.20
N LYS A 322 21.01 -8.28 -13.98
CA LYS A 322 22.47 -8.36 -14.14
C LYS A 322 23.22 -8.05 -12.84
N LEU A 323 22.72 -7.10 -12.05
CA LEU A 323 23.28 -6.84 -10.72
C LEU A 323 23.12 -8.06 -9.81
N SER A 324 21.96 -8.74 -9.86
CA SER A 324 21.73 -10.00 -9.13
C SER A 324 22.70 -11.10 -9.54
N ALA A 325 22.96 -11.25 -10.83
CA ALA A 325 23.95 -12.20 -11.33
C ALA A 325 25.36 -11.88 -10.82
N LEU A 326 25.74 -10.59 -10.82
CA LEU A 326 27.03 -10.15 -10.30
C LEU A 326 27.14 -10.40 -8.77
N ALA A 327 26.10 -10.11 -8.00
CA ALA A 327 26.05 -10.34 -6.55
C ALA A 327 26.27 -11.81 -6.16
N GLN A 328 25.89 -12.74 -7.05
CA GLN A 328 26.06 -14.19 -6.86
C GLN A 328 27.48 -14.69 -7.20
N THR A 329 28.36 -13.85 -7.76
CA THR A 329 29.76 -14.23 -8.05
C THR A 329 30.67 -14.20 -6.82
N VAL A 330 30.15 -13.73 -5.68
CA VAL A 330 30.81 -13.69 -4.37
C VAL A 330 29.92 -14.35 -3.32
N GLU A 331 30.54 -14.98 -2.33
CA GLU A 331 29.81 -15.69 -1.27
C GLU A 331 29.16 -14.74 -0.25
N THR A 332 29.84 -13.62 0.04
CA THR A 332 29.41 -12.61 1.03
C THR A 332 29.68 -11.19 0.51
N ALA A 333 29.12 -10.17 1.16
CA ALA A 333 29.44 -8.77 0.88
C ALA A 333 30.86 -8.36 1.31
N GLY A 334 31.64 -9.25 1.95
CA GLY A 334 33.03 -8.96 2.36
C GLY A 334 33.16 -7.80 3.35
N GLY A 335 32.16 -7.59 4.21
CA GLY A 335 32.08 -6.48 5.16
C GLY A 335 31.49 -5.18 4.58
N VAL A 336 31.25 -5.13 3.27
CA VAL A 336 30.58 -3.98 2.64
C VAL A 336 29.11 -3.96 3.07
N THR A 337 28.63 -2.77 3.44
CA THR A 337 27.22 -2.50 3.70
C THR A 337 26.76 -1.37 2.80
N PHE A 338 25.49 -1.40 2.40
CA PHE A 338 24.83 -0.30 1.73
C PHE A 338 23.54 0.03 2.46
N VAL A 339 23.45 1.20 3.08
CA VAL A 339 22.18 1.71 3.63
C VAL A 339 21.52 2.55 2.54
N PRO A 340 20.41 2.11 1.92
CA PRO A 340 19.84 2.75 0.74
C PRO A 340 18.90 3.90 1.09
N ALA A 341 19.30 4.78 2.00
CA ALA A 341 18.54 5.97 2.40
C ALA A 341 18.59 7.08 1.32
N LEU A 342 18.28 6.74 0.07
CA LEU A 342 18.31 7.67 -1.07
C LEU A 342 17.21 8.73 -1.02
N SER A 343 16.24 8.54 -0.13
CA SER A 343 15.14 9.48 0.15
C SER A 343 14.79 9.46 1.63
N GLY A 344 15.81 9.37 2.50
CA GLY A 344 15.63 9.11 3.93
C GLY A 344 15.37 7.63 4.24
N LEU A 345 15.16 7.33 5.52
CA LEU A 345 14.75 6.01 6.02
C LEU A 345 13.30 6.06 6.52
N GLY A 346 12.47 5.14 6.03
CA GLY A 346 11.12 4.91 6.54
C GLY A 346 11.10 4.07 7.82
N ALA A 347 10.05 3.28 8.01
CA ALA A 347 9.93 2.39 9.17
C ALA A 347 11.12 1.41 9.26
N PRO A 348 11.57 1.05 10.48
CA PRO A 348 11.15 1.60 11.78
C PRO A 348 11.91 2.89 12.19
N HIS A 349 12.78 3.42 11.33
CA HIS A 349 13.77 4.44 11.69
C HIS A 349 13.26 5.89 11.59
N TRP A 350 12.39 6.19 10.62
CA TRP A 350 11.77 7.51 10.39
C TRP A 350 12.76 8.69 10.43
N ASN A 351 13.79 8.61 9.60
CA ASN A 351 14.82 9.65 9.50
C ASN A 351 14.93 10.19 8.08
N ASP A 352 14.30 11.35 7.86
CA ASP A 352 14.31 12.06 6.57
C ASP A 352 15.68 12.66 6.22
N HIS A 353 16.58 12.80 7.20
CA HIS A 353 17.93 13.32 7.01
C HIS A 353 18.96 12.23 6.67
N ALA A 354 18.61 10.96 6.84
CA ALA A 354 19.50 9.86 6.48
C ALA A 354 19.79 9.85 4.97
N THR A 355 21.04 9.55 4.60
CA THR A 355 21.47 9.52 3.20
C THR A 355 22.06 8.18 2.79
N GLY A 356 21.97 7.87 1.50
CA GLY A 356 22.52 6.64 0.92
C GLY A 356 24.01 6.47 1.24
N THR A 357 24.35 5.42 1.99
CA THR A 357 25.71 5.26 2.54
C THR A 357 26.26 3.88 2.23
N VAL A 358 27.42 3.81 1.57
CA VAL A 358 28.20 2.58 1.41
C VAL A 358 29.37 2.62 2.40
N SER A 359 29.54 1.58 3.22
CA SER A 359 30.60 1.52 4.23
C SER A 359 31.26 0.14 4.29
N GLY A 360 32.43 0.03 4.96
CA GLY A 360 33.13 -1.25 5.15
C GLY A 360 33.99 -1.72 3.97
N MET A 361 34.35 -0.83 3.05
CA MET A 361 35.22 -1.16 1.91
C MET A 361 36.68 -1.36 2.33
N THR A 362 37.38 -2.26 1.63
CA THR A 362 38.82 -2.49 1.75
C THR A 362 39.47 -2.55 0.37
N HIS A 363 40.80 -2.66 0.28
CA HIS A 363 41.49 -2.86 -1.01
C HIS A 363 41.02 -4.12 -1.77
N GLY A 364 40.44 -5.11 -1.08
CA GLY A 364 39.90 -6.33 -1.69
C GLY A 364 38.46 -6.19 -2.21
N THR A 365 37.80 -5.04 -1.98
CA THR A 365 36.42 -4.81 -2.43
C THR A 365 36.33 -4.80 -3.97
N LYS A 366 35.27 -5.42 -4.49
CA LYS A 366 34.99 -5.60 -5.92
C LYS A 366 33.57 -5.10 -6.19
N PRO A 367 33.20 -4.76 -7.44
CA PRO A 367 31.81 -4.42 -7.79
C PRO A 367 30.79 -5.48 -7.32
N ALA A 368 31.18 -6.76 -7.32
CA ALA A 368 30.35 -7.86 -6.83
C ALA A 368 30.02 -7.78 -5.33
N HIS A 369 30.94 -7.28 -4.49
CA HIS A 369 30.69 -7.09 -3.07
C HIS A 369 29.66 -5.97 -2.82
N VAL A 370 29.71 -4.90 -3.63
CA VAL A 370 28.70 -3.82 -3.58
C VAL A 370 27.35 -4.34 -4.05
N ALA A 371 27.31 -5.07 -5.16
CA ALA A 371 26.10 -5.72 -5.65
C ALA A 371 25.47 -6.63 -4.57
N ARG A 372 26.30 -7.46 -3.91
CA ARG A 372 25.87 -8.33 -2.81
C ARG A 372 25.32 -7.54 -1.62
N ALA A 373 26.03 -6.49 -1.18
CA ALA A 373 25.59 -5.61 -0.11
C ALA A 373 24.23 -4.95 -0.42
N THR A 374 23.94 -4.64 -1.69
CA THR A 374 22.63 -4.09 -2.09
C THR A 374 21.49 -5.07 -1.91
N PHE A 375 21.65 -6.34 -2.29
CA PHE A 375 20.60 -7.34 -2.05
C PHE A 375 20.46 -7.70 -0.57
N GLU A 376 21.56 -7.74 0.18
CA GLU A 376 21.51 -7.89 1.63
C GLU A 376 20.77 -6.71 2.27
N ALA A 377 21.02 -5.47 1.84
CA ALA A 377 20.34 -4.28 2.36
C ALA A 377 18.82 -4.32 2.18
N ILE A 378 18.33 -4.77 1.01
CA ILE A 378 16.90 -4.97 0.76
C ILE A 378 16.33 -5.93 1.81
N ALA A 379 16.96 -7.09 1.99
CA ALA A 379 16.51 -8.10 2.94
C ALA A 379 16.62 -7.66 4.41
N LEU A 380 17.63 -6.87 4.75
CA LEU A 380 17.88 -6.36 6.09
C LEU A 380 16.88 -5.28 6.50
N GLN A 381 16.54 -4.34 5.61
CA GLN A 381 15.49 -3.36 5.88
C GLN A 381 14.13 -4.03 6.16
N ILE A 382 13.78 -5.05 5.37
CA ILE A 382 12.57 -5.84 5.58
C ILE A 382 12.63 -6.61 6.91
N SER A 383 13.81 -7.12 7.27
CA SER A 383 14.01 -7.77 8.57
C SER A 383 13.87 -6.82 9.74
N ASP A 384 14.32 -5.57 9.63
CA ASP A 384 14.14 -4.56 10.67
C ASP A 384 12.66 -4.24 10.91
N VAL A 385 11.89 -4.04 9.84
CA VAL A 385 10.43 -3.81 9.94
C VAL A 385 9.71 -5.04 10.48
N PHE A 386 10.09 -6.25 10.06
CA PHE A 386 9.52 -7.48 10.61
C PHE A 386 9.79 -7.62 12.11
N GLU A 387 10.99 -7.27 12.58
CA GLU A 387 11.32 -7.33 14.00
C GLU A 387 10.57 -6.27 14.82
N ALA A 388 10.38 -5.07 14.27
CA ALA A 388 9.52 -4.07 14.87
C ALA A 388 8.08 -4.60 15.01
N MET A 389 7.55 -5.25 13.97
CA MET A 389 6.21 -5.86 14.01
C MET A 389 6.13 -6.96 15.06
N GLN A 390 7.11 -7.86 15.11
CA GLN A 390 7.15 -8.94 16.09
C GLN A 390 7.18 -8.38 17.53
N SER A 391 7.90 -7.28 17.74
CA SER A 391 8.02 -6.64 19.04
C SER A 391 6.71 -5.98 19.48
N ASP A 392 6.01 -5.29 18.59
CA ASP A 392 4.71 -4.66 18.90
C ASP A 392 3.55 -5.66 18.98
N VAL A 393 3.55 -6.73 18.19
CA VAL A 393 2.54 -7.80 18.29
C VAL A 393 2.72 -8.57 19.61
N GLY A 394 3.96 -8.70 20.10
CA GLY A 394 4.27 -9.39 21.35
C GLY A 394 4.31 -10.93 21.24
N GLU A 395 4.27 -11.47 20.02
CA GLU A 395 4.33 -12.91 19.75
C GLU A 395 5.28 -13.25 18.60
N ARG A 396 5.68 -14.52 18.52
CA ARG A 396 6.60 -15.00 17.49
C ARG A 396 5.89 -15.10 16.14
N LEU A 397 6.24 -14.22 15.21
CA LEU A 397 5.74 -14.27 13.83
C LEU A 397 6.36 -15.46 13.06
N ALA A 398 5.56 -16.11 12.22
CA ALA A 398 5.87 -17.35 11.52
C ALA A 398 6.86 -17.15 10.37
N GLY A 399 6.65 -16.11 9.55
CA GLY A 399 7.46 -15.82 8.37
C GLY A 399 6.81 -14.80 7.45
N LEU A 400 7.28 -14.76 6.20
CA LEU A 400 6.80 -13.83 5.18
C LEU A 400 5.99 -14.53 4.10
N ARG A 401 4.90 -13.89 3.68
CA ARG A 401 4.30 -14.08 2.35
C ARG A 401 4.62 -12.88 1.48
N THR A 402 5.25 -13.10 0.34
CA THR A 402 5.84 -12.03 -0.45
C THR A 402 5.24 -11.93 -1.85
N ASP A 403 5.06 -10.71 -2.31
CA ASP A 403 4.63 -10.35 -3.66
C ASP A 403 5.45 -9.18 -4.22
N GLY A 404 5.13 -8.74 -5.43
CA GLY A 404 5.81 -7.64 -6.11
C GLY A 404 6.96 -8.11 -7.01
N GLY A 405 7.33 -7.30 -8.01
CA GLY A 405 8.23 -7.73 -9.08
C GLY A 405 9.57 -8.27 -8.60
N ALA A 406 10.12 -7.75 -7.49
CA ALA A 406 11.41 -8.22 -6.98
C ALA A 406 11.34 -9.56 -6.23
N SER A 407 10.15 -10.01 -5.81
CA SER A 407 9.99 -11.33 -5.15
C SER A 407 10.17 -12.51 -6.10
N SER A 408 10.16 -12.26 -7.41
CA SER A 408 10.52 -13.24 -8.45
C SER A 408 12.01 -13.63 -8.43
N ASN A 409 12.87 -12.79 -7.82
CA ASN A 409 14.30 -13.05 -7.72
C ASN A 409 14.58 -14.08 -6.61
N ALA A 410 14.81 -15.33 -7.02
CA ALA A 410 15.04 -16.43 -6.10
C ALA A 410 16.28 -16.26 -5.19
N PHE A 411 17.30 -15.52 -5.64
CA PHE A 411 18.47 -15.21 -4.83
C PHE A 411 18.10 -14.25 -3.69
N LEU A 412 17.34 -13.20 -4.00
CA LEU A 412 16.83 -12.26 -2.98
C LEU A 412 15.91 -12.97 -1.97
N MET A 413 14.99 -13.83 -2.44
CA MET A 413 14.09 -14.56 -1.54
C MET A 413 14.82 -15.54 -0.62
N GLN A 414 15.87 -16.20 -1.12
CA GLN A 414 16.72 -17.04 -0.26
C GLN A 414 17.50 -16.19 0.75
N LEU A 415 18.11 -15.08 0.32
CA LEU A 415 18.78 -14.13 1.22
C LEU A 415 17.85 -13.60 2.30
N GLN A 416 16.61 -13.28 1.95
CA GLN A 416 15.61 -12.83 2.90
C GLN A 416 15.33 -13.90 3.95
N SER A 417 15.09 -15.14 3.53
CA SER A 417 14.83 -16.26 4.46
C SER A 417 16.05 -16.53 5.36
N ASP A 418 17.24 -16.48 4.78
CA ASP A 418 18.52 -16.65 5.47
C ASP A 418 18.77 -15.57 6.53
N LEU A 419 18.56 -14.29 6.20
CA LEU A 419 18.85 -13.19 7.12
C LEU A 419 17.75 -13.03 8.18
N LEU A 420 16.49 -13.27 7.80
CA LEU A 420 15.35 -13.22 8.71
C LEU A 420 15.29 -14.44 9.64
N GLN A 421 15.91 -15.56 9.23
CA GLN A 421 15.81 -16.85 9.90
C GLN A 421 14.36 -17.33 10.03
N ARG A 422 13.59 -17.14 8.96
CA ARG A 422 12.18 -17.54 8.82
C ARG A 422 11.86 -18.06 7.42
N PRO A 423 10.83 -18.91 7.29
CA PRO A 423 10.29 -19.26 5.99
C PRO A 423 9.82 -18.02 5.22
N VAL A 424 10.06 -18.02 3.91
CA VAL A 424 9.57 -17.01 2.97
C VAL A 424 8.79 -17.74 1.87
N GLU A 425 7.53 -17.40 1.71
CA GLU A 425 6.66 -17.91 0.65
C GLU A 425 6.49 -16.81 -0.41
N SER A 426 7.11 -17.00 -1.57
CA SER A 426 6.99 -16.05 -2.69
C SER A 426 5.85 -16.47 -3.62
N ALA A 427 4.82 -15.63 -3.68
CA ALA A 427 3.69 -15.83 -4.57
C ALA A 427 4.08 -15.59 -6.03
N VAL A 428 3.58 -16.44 -6.93
CA VAL A 428 3.83 -16.33 -8.37
C VAL A 428 2.89 -15.34 -9.07
N VAL A 429 1.87 -14.81 -8.36
CA VAL A 429 0.78 -14.04 -8.96
C VAL A 429 0.99 -12.54 -8.71
N GLU A 430 1.09 -11.76 -9.79
CA GLU A 430 1.26 -10.29 -9.73
C GLU A 430 0.00 -9.53 -9.31
N GLU A 431 -1.15 -10.21 -9.25
CA GLU A 431 -2.49 -9.64 -9.08
C GLU A 431 -3.13 -9.84 -7.70
N VAL A 432 -2.31 -9.91 -6.65
CA VAL A 432 -2.78 -10.30 -5.29
C VAL A 432 -3.87 -9.38 -4.76
N SER A 433 -3.76 -8.07 -4.97
CA SER A 433 -4.73 -7.08 -4.47
C SER A 433 -6.10 -7.27 -5.08
N ALA A 434 -6.19 -7.42 -6.41
CA ALA A 434 -7.44 -7.69 -7.11
C ALA A 434 -8.08 -9.01 -6.62
N LEU A 435 -7.29 -10.08 -6.49
CA LEU A 435 -7.78 -11.37 -6.00
C LEU A 435 -8.25 -11.30 -4.54
N GLY A 436 -7.58 -10.52 -3.69
CA GLY A 436 -8.00 -10.29 -2.31
C GLY A 436 -9.33 -9.55 -2.20
N ALA A 437 -9.53 -8.50 -3.01
CA ALA A 437 -10.81 -7.79 -3.07
C ALA A 437 -11.93 -8.71 -3.60
N ALA A 438 -11.66 -9.52 -4.63
CA ALA A 438 -12.60 -10.54 -5.10
C ALA A 438 -12.96 -11.51 -3.96
N ALA A 439 -11.98 -12.01 -3.21
CA ALA A 439 -12.19 -12.92 -2.10
C ALA A 439 -13.04 -12.31 -0.98
N MET A 440 -12.89 -11.01 -0.71
CA MET A 440 -13.79 -10.28 0.19
C MET A 440 -15.23 -10.22 -0.34
N ALA A 441 -15.43 -9.97 -1.63
CA ALA A 441 -16.76 -9.98 -2.24
C ALA A 441 -17.39 -11.38 -2.26
N PHE A 442 -16.62 -12.43 -2.54
CA PHE A 442 -17.08 -13.82 -2.41
C PHE A 442 -17.57 -14.11 -0.99
N ARG A 443 -16.80 -13.72 0.02
CA ARG A 443 -17.18 -13.84 1.44
C ARG A 443 -18.46 -13.06 1.76
N ALA A 444 -18.60 -11.83 1.27
CA ALA A 444 -19.80 -11.01 1.43
C ALA A 444 -21.06 -11.73 0.89
N LEU A 445 -20.90 -12.45 -0.22
CA LEU A 445 -21.91 -13.28 -0.91
C LEU A 445 -22.08 -14.69 -0.31
N GLY A 446 -21.39 -15.01 0.79
CA GLY A 446 -21.50 -16.29 1.49
C GLY A 446 -20.68 -17.43 0.89
N GLN A 447 -19.69 -17.12 0.04
CA GLN A 447 -18.74 -18.09 -0.50
C GLN A 447 -17.38 -17.94 0.20
N GLU A 448 -16.85 -19.05 0.72
CA GLU A 448 -15.47 -19.07 1.21
C GLU A 448 -14.54 -19.46 0.07
N TRP A 449 -13.80 -18.48 -0.43
CA TRP A 449 -12.70 -18.71 -1.35
C TRP A 449 -11.46 -17.97 -0.86
N LEU A 450 -10.37 -18.72 -0.79
CA LEU A 450 -9.03 -18.19 -0.58
C LEU A 450 -8.26 -18.38 -1.89
N PRO A 451 -7.67 -17.33 -2.46
CA PRO A 451 -6.82 -17.47 -3.63
C PRO A 451 -5.74 -18.53 -3.37
N ASP A 452 -5.68 -19.57 -4.22
CA ASP A 452 -4.56 -20.50 -4.21
C ASP A 452 -3.35 -19.82 -4.85
N MET A 453 -2.60 -19.12 -4.02
CA MET A 453 -1.38 -18.46 -4.43
C MET A 453 -0.29 -19.52 -4.56
N ARG A 454 -0.16 -20.11 -5.77
CA ARG A 454 1.00 -20.93 -6.11
C ARG A 454 2.26 -20.20 -5.66
N SER A 455 2.96 -20.78 -4.70
CA SER A 455 4.08 -20.12 -4.04
C SER A 455 5.31 -21.03 -4.04
N LYS A 456 6.47 -20.39 -4.12
CA LYS A 456 7.74 -21.05 -3.87
C LYS A 456 8.17 -20.74 -2.46
N ARG A 457 8.43 -21.79 -1.68
CA ARG A 457 8.86 -21.68 -0.30
C ARG A 457 10.38 -21.75 -0.20
N TYR A 458 10.94 -20.82 0.55
CA TYR A 458 12.35 -20.72 0.88
C TYR A 458 12.49 -20.92 2.38
N GLU A 459 13.36 -21.84 2.76
CA GLU A 459 13.71 -22.12 4.16
C GLU A 459 15.11 -21.58 4.44
N PRO A 460 15.39 -21.12 5.67
CA PRO A 460 16.71 -20.64 6.04
C PRO A 460 17.78 -21.73 5.84
N ARG A 461 18.85 -21.38 5.15
CA ARG A 461 20.04 -22.22 4.90
C ARG A 461 21.29 -21.64 5.56
N MET A 462 21.30 -20.34 5.82
CA MET A 462 22.38 -19.66 6.52
C MET A 462 22.40 -20.05 8.00
N VAL A 463 23.60 -20.32 8.53
CA VAL A 463 23.83 -20.60 9.95
C VAL A 463 23.36 -19.39 10.79
N PRO A 464 22.59 -19.60 11.88
CA PRO A 464 22.02 -18.51 12.66
C PRO A 464 23.02 -17.44 13.13
N ASP A 465 24.24 -17.84 13.53
CA ASP A 465 25.26 -16.90 14.02
C ASP A 465 25.89 -16.05 12.90
N SER A 466 25.92 -16.56 11.67
CA SER A 466 26.30 -15.77 10.49
C SER A 466 25.25 -14.69 10.22
N ALA A 467 23.95 -15.04 10.26
CA ALA A 467 22.86 -14.08 10.09
C ALA A 467 22.92 -12.99 11.19
N LYS A 468 23.12 -13.38 12.46
CA LYS A 468 23.28 -12.41 13.57
C LYS A 468 24.45 -11.46 13.34
N THR A 469 25.58 -11.97 12.86
CA THR A 469 26.77 -11.14 12.59
C THR A 469 26.49 -10.12 11.49
N ILE A 470 25.90 -10.53 10.38
CA ILE A 470 25.52 -9.62 9.28
C ILE A 470 24.53 -8.54 9.78
N ARG A 471 23.55 -8.95 10.58
CA ARG A 471 22.56 -8.02 11.16
C ARG A 471 23.16 -7.05 12.17
N ALA A 472 24.17 -7.45 12.93
CA ALA A 472 24.90 -6.54 13.81
C ALA A 472 25.66 -5.47 13.00
N VAL A 473 26.39 -5.88 11.97
CA VAL A 473 27.12 -4.97 11.07
C VAL A 473 26.15 -4.01 10.35
N TRP A 474 24.98 -4.50 9.95
CA TRP A 474 23.90 -3.70 9.38
C TRP A 474 23.40 -2.61 10.33
N ARG A 475 23.06 -2.96 11.58
CA ARG A 475 22.60 -1.99 12.59
C ARG A 475 23.64 -0.90 12.84
N ASP A 476 24.93 -1.25 12.85
CA ASP A 476 26.01 -0.27 12.95
C ASP A 476 26.08 0.67 11.74
N ALA A 477 25.87 0.13 10.53
CA ALA A 477 25.83 0.94 9.31
C ALA A 477 24.63 1.89 9.30
N VAL A 478 23.44 1.44 9.72
CA VAL A 478 22.24 2.28 9.83
C VAL A 478 22.47 3.41 10.84
N ARG A 479 23.05 3.12 12.01
CA ARG A 479 23.39 4.16 13.00
C ARG A 479 24.31 5.24 12.43
N ARG A 480 25.32 4.85 11.64
CA ARG A 480 26.21 5.81 10.95
C ARG A 480 25.52 6.61 9.85
N ALA A 481 24.51 6.05 9.20
CA ALA A 481 23.74 6.77 8.17
C ALA A 481 22.72 7.74 8.79
N CYS A 482 22.35 7.55 10.06
CA CYS A 482 21.43 8.41 10.81
C CYS A 482 22.12 9.50 11.62
N SER A 483 23.43 9.41 11.84
CA SER A 483 24.28 10.41 12.50
C SER A 483 24.76 11.46 11.51
#